data_AF-A0A4S0MJK1-F1
#
_entry.id   AF-A0A4S0MJK1-F1
#
_cell.length_a   1.000
_cell.length_b   1.000
_cell.length_c   1.000
_cell.angle_alpha   90.00
_cell.angle_beta   90.00
_cell.angle_gamma   90.00
#
_symmetry.space_group_name_H-M   'P 1'
#
loop_
_entity.id
_entity.type
_entity.pdbx_description
1 polymer ?
#
loop_
_entity_poly.entity_id
_entity_poly.type
_entity_poly.pdbx_seq_one_letter_code
_entity_poly.pdbx_strand_id
1 'polypeptide(L)'
;YEEDGGLLIDNGKIVAAGPYAEVAKRAGAGAETIDHRPHLILPGFIDAHVHVPQMQIIASYGAELLDWLNKYTFPEESKFQDAQHGRRIARLF
;
A
#
# COMPACT_ATOMS: atom_id res chain seq x y z
N TYR A 1 -21.08 3.48 -6.34
CA TYR A 1 -20.58 2.37 -5.52
C TYR A 1 -21.57 1.23 -5.71
N GLU A 2 -21.12 -0.02 -5.67
CA GLU A 2 -22.02 -1.18 -5.62
C GLU A 2 -22.18 -1.58 -4.16
N GLU A 3 -23.41 -1.68 -3.65
CA GLU A 3 -23.67 -2.11 -2.28
C GLU A 3 -23.35 -3.61 -2.09
N ASP A 4 -23.68 -4.42 -3.09
CA ASP A 4 -23.32 -5.84 -3.21
C ASP A 4 -22.56 -6.05 -4.54
N GLY A 5 -21.30 -5.60 -4.55
CA GLY A 5 -20.42 -5.66 -5.73
C GLY A 5 -19.55 -6.91 -5.79
N GLY A 6 -19.16 -7.29 -7.00
CA GLY A 6 -18.15 -8.31 -7.27
C GLY A 6 -16.98 -7.75 -8.09
N LEU A 7 -15.79 -8.29 -7.85
CA LEU A 7 -14.58 -8.05 -8.64
C LEU A 7 -14.00 -9.42 -9.02
N LEU A 8 -13.90 -9.70 -10.32
CA LEU A 8 -13.26 -10.91 -10.83
C LEU A 8 -11.84 -10.58 -11.26
N ILE A 9 -10.88 -11.29 -10.69
CA ILE A 9 -9.45 -11.11 -10.96
C ILE A 9 -8.91 -12.34 -11.67
N ASP A 10 -8.16 -12.14 -12.74
CA ASP A 10 -7.37 -13.17 -13.42
C ASP A 10 -5.96 -12.65 -13.67
N ASN A 11 -4.94 -13.42 -13.29
CA ASN A 11 -3.52 -13.09 -13.46
C ASN A 11 -3.16 -11.65 -13.02
N GLY A 12 -3.68 -11.22 -11.86
CA GLY A 12 -3.41 -9.90 -11.30
C GLY A 12 -4.14 -8.73 -11.98
N LYS A 13 -5.12 -9.01 -12.86
CA LYS A 13 -5.91 -8.00 -13.56
C LYS A 13 -7.40 -8.16 -13.28
N ILE A 14 -8.11 -7.04 -13.19
CA ILE A 14 -9.57 -7.04 -13.10
C ILE A 14 -10.12 -7.39 -14.48
N VAL A 15 -10.89 -8.47 -14.59
CA VAL A 15 -11.54 -8.92 -15.83
C VAL A 15 -13.06 -8.68 -15.84
N ALA A 16 -13.66 -8.45 -14.66
CA ALA A 16 -15.03 -7.98 -14.51
C ALA A 16 -15.21 -7.23 -13.18
N ALA A 17 -16.09 -6.23 -13.16
CA ALA A 17 -16.52 -5.50 -11.98
C ALA A 17 -17.99 -5.07 -12.16
N GLY A 18 -18.77 -5.06 -11.09
CA GLY A 18 -20.20 -4.69 -11.12
C GLY A 18 -21.00 -5.40 -10.03
N PRO A 19 -22.32 -5.56 -10.20
CA PRO A 19 -23.16 -6.31 -9.26
C PRO A 19 -22.67 -7.74 -9.06
N TYR A 20 -22.63 -8.22 -7.80
CA TYR A 20 -22.09 -9.54 -7.46
C TYR A 20 -22.73 -10.67 -8.28
N ALA A 21 -24.06 -10.65 -8.45
CA ALA A 21 -24.78 -11.69 -9.20
C ALA A 21 -24.31 -11.83 -10.66
N GLU A 22 -23.99 -10.72 -11.33
CA GLU A 22 -23.51 -10.73 -12.72
C GLU A 22 -22.06 -11.20 -12.80
N VAL A 23 -21.22 -10.74 -11.87
CA VAL A 23 -19.81 -11.12 -11.80
C VAL A 23 -19.66 -12.60 -11.45
N ALA A 24 -20.41 -13.10 -10.47
CA ALA A 24 -20.40 -14.51 -10.08
C ALA A 24 -20.84 -15.44 -11.23
N LYS A 25 -21.85 -15.04 -12.00
CA LYS A 25 -22.27 -15.77 -13.20
C LYS A 25 -21.14 -15.86 -14.23
N ARG A 26 -20.36 -14.79 -14.41
CA ARG A 26 -19.22 -14.74 -15.33
C ARG A 26 -18.00 -15.52 -14.81
N ALA A 27 -17.79 -15.54 -13.50
CA ALA A 27 -16.70 -16.25 -12.86
C ALA A 27 -16.82 -17.78 -13.01
N GLY A 28 -18.06 -18.30 -12.98
CA GLY A 28 -18.32 -19.74 -13.07
C GLY A 28 -17.95 -20.49 -11.80
N ALA A 29 -18.18 -21.81 -11.77
CA ALA A 29 -18.07 -22.62 -10.56
C ALA A 29 -16.63 -22.88 -10.07
N GLY A 30 -15.61 -22.54 -10.87
CA GLY A 30 -14.20 -22.79 -10.54
C GLY A 30 -13.47 -21.61 -9.90
N ALA A 31 -14.10 -20.43 -9.80
CA ALA A 31 -13.48 -19.26 -9.21
C ALA A 31 -13.58 -19.31 -7.67
N GLU A 32 -12.46 -19.06 -7.00
CA GLU A 32 -12.45 -18.83 -5.56
C GLU A 32 -13.21 -17.54 -5.24
N THR A 33 -14.07 -17.57 -4.23
CA THR A 33 -14.80 -16.40 -3.75
C THR A 33 -14.26 -16.00 -2.38
N ILE A 34 -13.79 -14.75 -2.27
CA ILE A 34 -13.33 -14.15 -1.03
C ILE A 34 -14.35 -13.08 -0.62
N ASP A 35 -15.04 -13.30 0.50
CA ASP A 35 -16.09 -12.39 0.99
C ASP A 35 -15.51 -11.34 1.94
N HIS A 36 -15.54 -10.08 1.53
CA HIS A 36 -15.05 -8.95 2.32
C HIS A 36 -16.15 -8.17 3.05
N ARG A 37 -17.42 -8.57 2.96
CA ARG A 37 -18.50 -7.85 3.66
C ARG A 37 -18.28 -7.84 5.18
N PRO A 38 -18.67 -6.78 5.90
CA PRO A 38 -19.31 -5.54 5.44
C PRO A 38 -18.32 -4.42 5.08
N HIS A 39 -17.06 -4.74 4.75
CA HIS A 39 -16.04 -3.73 4.49
C HIS A 39 -16.22 -3.06 3.11
N LEU A 40 -15.69 -1.84 2.98
CA LEU A 40 -15.59 -1.15 1.70
C LEU A 40 -14.32 -1.59 0.98
N ILE A 41 -14.47 -2.02 -0.28
CA ILE A 41 -13.36 -2.25 -1.19
C ILE A 41 -13.15 -0.98 -2.02
N LEU A 42 -11.92 -0.48 -2.03
CA LEU A 42 -11.51 0.73 -2.75
C LEU A 42 -10.29 0.41 -3.62
N PRO A 43 -10.01 1.19 -4.68
CA PRO A 43 -8.70 1.18 -5.30
C PRO A 43 -7.61 1.47 -4.26
N GLY A 44 -6.45 0.84 -4.42
CA GLY A 44 -5.30 1.17 -3.57
C GLY A 44 -4.93 2.65 -3.68
N PHE A 45 -4.65 3.28 -2.55
CA PHE A 45 -4.17 4.66 -2.55
C PHE A 45 -2.78 4.73 -3.18
N ILE A 46 -2.53 5.84 -3.89
CA ILE A 46 -1.24 6.10 -4.54
C ILE A 46 -0.49 7.12 -3.70
N ASP A 47 0.60 6.68 -3.07
CA ASP A 47 1.57 7.57 -2.45
C ASP A 47 2.57 8.05 -3.51
N ALA A 48 2.47 9.33 -3.88
CA ALA A 48 3.30 9.93 -4.91
C ALA A 48 4.69 10.34 -4.41
N HIS A 49 4.91 10.40 -3.10
CA HIS A 49 6.16 10.91 -2.55
C HIS A 49 6.42 10.40 -1.13
N VAL A 50 7.40 9.51 -1.02
CA VAL A 50 7.89 8.99 0.26
C VAL A 50 9.41 8.90 0.26
N HIS A 51 10.01 9.22 1.40
CA HIS A 51 11.41 8.97 1.66
C HIS A 51 11.54 7.72 2.55
N VAL A 52 11.68 6.54 1.94
CA VAL A 52 11.86 5.26 2.66
C VAL A 52 12.96 5.35 3.74
N PRO A 53 14.13 5.97 3.48
CA PRO A 53 15.18 6.09 4.48
C PRO A 53 14.87 7.01 5.66
N GLN A 54 13.78 7.77 5.62
CA GLN A 54 13.40 8.73 6.66
C GLN A 54 12.25 8.23 7.54
N MET A 55 11.73 7.02 7.34
CA MET A 55 10.56 6.53 8.10
C MET A 55 10.76 6.54 9.61
N GLN A 56 11.99 6.29 10.09
CA GLN A 56 12.27 6.22 11.53
C GLN A 56 12.33 7.60 12.21
N ILE A 57 12.33 8.69 11.44
CA ILE A 57 12.38 10.07 11.97
C ILE A 57 11.06 10.83 11.80
N ILE A 58 10.01 10.19 11.26
CA ILE A 58 8.67 10.76 11.16
C ILE A 58 8.24 11.27 12.54
N ALA A 59 7.71 12.50 12.58
CA ALA A 59 7.26 13.18 13.81
C ALA A 59 8.36 13.44 14.87
N SER A 60 9.64 13.53 14.46
CA SER A 60 10.69 14.13 15.29
C SER A 60 10.36 15.59 15.67
N TYR A 61 11.05 16.12 16.69
CA TYR A 61 10.77 17.47 17.21
C TYR A 61 10.88 18.56 16.13
N GLY A 62 9.95 19.52 16.16
CA GLY A 62 9.85 20.59 15.18
C GLY A 62 11.15 21.39 15.04
N ALA A 63 11.65 21.44 13.81
CA ALA A 63 12.78 22.25 13.38
C ALA A 63 12.46 22.85 12.00
N GLU A 64 13.09 23.96 11.63
CA GLU A 64 13.03 24.43 10.25
C GLU A 64 13.71 23.43 9.31
N LEU A 65 13.42 23.51 8.00
CA LEU A 65 13.83 22.48 7.04
C LEU A 65 15.33 22.17 7.08
N LEU A 66 16.19 23.19 7.06
CA LEU A 66 17.64 22.97 7.03
C LEU A 66 18.16 22.34 8.33
N ASP A 67 17.60 22.75 9.47
CA ASP A 67 17.94 22.15 10.76
C ASP A 67 17.42 20.72 10.85
N TRP A 68 16.22 20.47 10.34
CA TRP A 68 15.65 19.12 10.23
C TRP A 68 16.54 18.19 9.41
N LEU A 69 17.00 18.66 8.25
CA LEU A 69 17.87 17.89 7.38
C LEU A 69 19.16 17.48 8.07
N ASN A 70 19.84 18.44 8.71
CA ASN A 70 21.12 18.19 9.37
C ASN A 70 20.98 17.37 10.66
N LYS A 71 19.92 17.61 11.43
CA LYS A 71 19.73 16.99 12.75
C LYS A 71 19.12 15.58 12.67
N TYR A 72 18.22 15.35 11.71
CA TYR A 72 17.45 14.11 11.62
C TYR A 72 17.67 13.37 10.29
N THR A 73 17.49 14.04 9.15
CA THR A 73 17.51 13.37 7.83
C THR A 73 18.86 12.75 7.52
N PHE A 74 19.93 13.54 7.39
CA PHE A 74 21.22 13.00 6.95
C PHE A 74 21.79 11.94 7.91
N PRO A 75 21.70 12.09 9.25
CA PRO A 75 22.08 11.03 10.17
C PRO A 75 21.29 9.73 9.97
N GLU A 76 19.98 9.81 9.75
CA GLU A 76 19.16 8.62 9.52
C GLU A 76 19.48 7.94 8.18
N GLU A 77 19.54 8.72 7.10
CA GLU A 77 19.84 8.21 5.76
C GLU A 77 21.22 7.55 5.70
N SER A 78 22.20 8.06 6.47
CA SER A 78 23.56 7.48 6.53
C SER A 78 23.59 6.03 7.00
N LYS A 79 22.59 5.57 7.76
CA LYS A 79 22.49 4.18 8.24
C LYS A 79 22.24 3.19 7.10
N PHE A 80 21.71 3.66 5.97
CA PHE A 80 21.45 2.84 4.78
C PHE A 80 22.73 2.44 4.02
N GLN A 81 23.91 2.93 4.44
CA GLN A 81 25.18 2.35 4.02
C GLN A 81 25.28 0.85 4.39
N ASP A 82 24.57 0.42 5.45
CA ASP A 82 24.40 -0.98 5.77
C ASP A 82 23.19 -1.57 5.02
N ALA A 83 23.48 -2.44 4.06
CA ALA A 83 22.46 -3.14 3.29
C ALA A 83 21.54 -4.04 4.13
N GLN A 84 22.00 -4.54 5.29
CA GLN A 84 21.13 -5.29 6.21
C GLN A 84 20.10 -4.37 6.86
N HIS A 85 20.52 -3.19 7.31
CA HIS A 85 19.62 -2.15 7.80
C HIS A 85 18.58 -1.79 6.72
N GLY A 86 19.02 -1.51 5.49
CA GLY A 86 18.13 -1.18 4.37
C GLY A 86 17.10 -2.29 4.08
N ARG A 87 17.53 -3.56 4.02
CA ARG A 87 16.62 -4.71 3.83
C ARG A 87 15.59 -4.85 4.95
N ARG A 88 15.98 -4.59 6.20
CA ARG A 88 15.08 -4.66 7.34
C ARG A 88 13.98 -3.60 7.24
N ILE A 89 14.33 -2.37 6.86
CA ILE A 89 13.37 -1.27 6.73
C ILE A 89 12.46 -1.46 5.51
N ALA A 90 12.99 -1.93 4.38
CA ALA A 90 12.21 -2.13 3.15
C ALA A 90 11.08 -3.17 3.30
N ARG A 91 11.18 -4.13 4.24
CA ARG A 91 10.13 -5.14 4.52
C ARG A 91 8.88 -4.59 5.20
N LEU A 92 8.90 -3.31 5.59
CA LEU A 92 7.71 -2.63 6.12
C LEU A 92 6.81 -2.11 4.98
N PHE A 93 7.16 -2.40 3.72
CA PHE A 93 6.39 -2.20 2.49
C PHE A 93 6.13 -3.55 1.82
#